data_AF-A0A2D6AJW7-F1
#
_entry.id   AF-A0A2D6AJW7-F1
#
_cell.length_a   1.000
_cell.length_b   1.000
_cell.length_c   1.000
_cell.angle_alpha   90.00
_cell.angle_beta   90.00
_cell.angle_gamma   90.00
#
_symmetry.space_group_name_H-M   'P 1'
#
loop_
_entity.id
_entity.type
_entity.pdbx_description
1 polymer ?
#
loop_
_entity_poly.entity_id
_entity_poly.type
_entity_poly.pdbx_seq_one_letter_code
_entity_poly.pdbx_strand_id
1 'polypeptide(L)'
;MINASKQPNTNPPGLQQVQNQKSDLSIPPTTEHYKYSLGGTPKETIQQYLELNTNLKKINTSELSKLVGVTRQRVSQILDEIGEIRHKRTGHVVKSCPICEVEITKNASACRKHSHKKDNRVEGYKYRCKTCNKFKNLSEFTRSKRSPSGYEHRCLICRSDWQRDYNKTRHGREKHKKIVKALINKHPERRRAYYKVFKAIKDGVLIRQPCEVCATPKTQAIHTDYTQPLNIRWLCRLCASRDGTNTVVYVPDQLEDQYRKYINSNQNSSNISGKWIAAIQKYYGKNTLSKKILTNSLQQVENIPGLGAQYSTLTTQFLNQNTQKTG
;
A
#
# COMPACT_ATOMS: atom_id res chain seq x y z
N MET A 1 -14.66 -43.86 12.98
CA MET A 1 -14.72 -44.23 11.56
C MET A 1 -15.17 -42.97 10.83
N ILE A 2 -14.46 -42.39 9.86
CA ILE A 2 -13.80 -43.00 8.69
C ILE A 2 -12.29 -42.63 8.61
N ASN A 3 -11.47 -43.55 8.09
CA ASN A 3 -10.09 -43.32 7.61
C ASN A 3 -10.14 -43.18 6.06
N ALA A 4 -9.28 -42.47 5.34
CA ALA A 4 -8.13 -41.62 5.71
C ALA A 4 -8.19 -40.33 4.82
N SER A 5 -7.15 -39.62 4.37
CA SER A 5 -5.68 -39.74 4.49
C SER A 5 -5.00 -38.37 4.33
N LYS A 6 -3.66 -38.31 4.43
CA LYS A 6 -2.86 -37.09 4.19
C LYS A 6 -2.13 -37.17 2.83
N GLN A 7 -2.10 -36.07 2.08
CA GLN A 7 -1.17 -35.91 0.95
C GLN A 7 -0.03 -34.93 1.30
N PRO A 8 1.20 -35.14 0.76
CA PRO A 8 2.37 -34.33 1.08
C PRO A 8 2.46 -33.03 0.26
N ASN A 9 3.30 -32.11 0.74
CA ASN A 9 3.54 -30.79 0.17
C ASN A 9 4.69 -30.83 -0.86
N THR A 10 4.45 -30.41 -2.11
CA THR A 10 5.45 -30.38 -3.19
C THR A 10 5.91 -28.95 -3.50
N ASN A 11 7.19 -28.65 -3.20
CA ASN A 11 7.86 -27.43 -3.67
C ASN A 11 8.15 -27.50 -5.19
N PRO A 12 8.23 -26.35 -5.89
CA PRO A 12 8.61 -26.33 -7.31
C PRO A 12 10.10 -26.68 -7.50
N PRO A 13 10.45 -27.58 -8.44
CA PRO A 13 11.84 -27.88 -8.77
C PRO A 13 12.50 -26.73 -9.55
N GLY A 14 13.84 -26.65 -9.45
CA GLY A 14 14.63 -25.55 -9.99
C GLY A 14 15.04 -25.70 -11.46
N LEU A 15 15.66 -24.64 -11.99
CA LEU A 15 16.28 -24.60 -13.32
C LEU A 15 17.40 -25.64 -13.42
N GLN A 16 17.22 -26.66 -14.27
CA GLN A 16 18.31 -27.49 -14.77
C GLN A 16 18.58 -27.16 -16.25
N GLN A 17 19.84 -27.28 -16.65
CA GLN A 17 20.32 -26.90 -17.97
C GLN A 17 19.97 -28.01 -18.98
N VAL A 18 19.03 -27.74 -19.89
CA VAL A 18 18.75 -28.67 -21.00
C VAL A 18 19.92 -28.61 -21.99
N GLN A 19 20.69 -29.69 -22.04
CA GLN A 19 21.70 -29.91 -23.06
C GLN A 19 21.00 -30.12 -24.41
N ASN A 20 21.06 -29.12 -25.29
CA ASN A 20 20.47 -29.23 -26.61
C ASN A 20 21.28 -30.23 -27.45
N GLN A 21 20.70 -31.42 -27.68
CA GLN A 21 21.22 -32.38 -28.64
C GLN A 21 21.21 -31.73 -30.03
N LYS A 22 22.32 -31.85 -30.76
CA LYS A 22 22.40 -31.39 -32.15
C LYS A 22 21.52 -32.30 -33.01
N SER A 23 20.38 -31.79 -33.47
CA SER A 23 19.74 -32.31 -34.67
C SER A 23 20.44 -31.69 -35.88
N ASP A 24 20.82 -32.52 -36.85
CA ASP A 24 21.50 -32.04 -38.06
C ASP A 24 20.56 -31.19 -38.91
N LEU A 25 20.85 -29.90 -38.97
CA LEU A 25 20.31 -28.98 -39.95
C LEU A 25 21.48 -28.45 -40.77
N SER A 26 21.47 -28.80 -42.06
CA SER A 26 22.56 -28.57 -43.00
C SER A 26 23.02 -27.12 -42.97
N ILE A 27 24.31 -26.91 -42.70
CA ILE A 27 24.94 -25.58 -42.72
C ILE A 27 24.83 -25.04 -44.17
N PRO A 28 24.19 -23.88 -44.42
CA PRO A 28 24.17 -23.31 -45.75
C PRO A 28 25.61 -22.96 -46.18
N PRO A 29 26.00 -23.21 -47.44
CA PRO A 29 27.39 -23.09 -47.88
C PRO A 29 27.94 -21.69 -47.62
N THR A 30 29.17 -21.63 -47.11
CA THR A 30 29.83 -20.38 -46.73
C THR A 30 30.03 -19.46 -47.95
N THR A 31 30.20 -18.17 -47.71
CA THR A 31 30.42 -17.15 -48.76
C THR A 31 31.66 -17.38 -49.63
N GLU A 32 32.50 -18.35 -49.32
CA GLU A 32 33.64 -18.76 -50.16
C GLU A 32 33.24 -19.76 -51.26
N HIS A 33 32.27 -20.64 -51.00
CA HIS A 33 31.82 -21.65 -51.99
C HIS A 33 31.26 -21.00 -53.26
N TYR A 34 30.45 -19.95 -53.10
CA TYR A 34 29.89 -19.21 -54.25
C TYR A 34 30.95 -18.38 -55.01
N LYS A 35 32.12 -18.13 -54.42
CA LYS A 35 33.14 -17.23 -54.97
C LYS A 35 33.92 -17.83 -56.15
N TYR A 36 33.81 -19.14 -56.35
CA TYR A 36 34.54 -19.91 -57.38
C TYR A 36 33.64 -20.52 -58.46
N SER A 37 32.33 -20.20 -58.49
CA SER A 37 31.41 -20.78 -59.49
C SER A 37 30.43 -19.77 -60.13
N LEU A 38 30.42 -18.51 -59.70
CA LEU A 38 29.56 -17.46 -60.26
C LEU A 38 30.38 -16.48 -61.13
N GLY A 39 30.75 -16.91 -62.34
CA GLY A 39 31.28 -16.02 -63.37
C GLY A 39 30.14 -15.32 -64.12
N GLY A 40 30.16 -13.99 -64.19
CA GLY A 40 29.13 -13.19 -64.86
C GLY A 40 29.15 -11.73 -64.40
N THR A 41 28.19 -10.93 -64.88
CA THR A 41 27.98 -9.57 -64.33
C THR A 41 27.37 -9.64 -62.92
N PRO A 42 27.47 -8.55 -62.13
CA PRO A 42 26.77 -8.43 -60.84
C PRO A 42 25.26 -8.71 -60.88
N LYS A 43 24.62 -8.68 -62.05
CA LYS A 43 23.20 -9.02 -62.23
C LYS A 43 22.99 -10.54 -62.26
N GLU A 44 23.78 -11.27 -63.04
CA GLU A 44 23.74 -12.74 -63.07
C GLU A 44 24.07 -13.35 -61.71
N THR A 45 25.13 -12.87 -61.04
CA THR A 45 25.52 -13.36 -59.70
C THR A 45 24.39 -13.22 -58.67
N ILE A 46 23.62 -12.12 -58.75
CA ILE A 46 22.45 -11.88 -57.89
C ILE A 46 21.31 -12.82 -58.29
N GLN A 47 21.01 -12.97 -59.58
CA GLN A 47 19.94 -13.84 -60.04
C GLN A 47 20.17 -15.32 -59.67
N GLN A 48 21.38 -15.85 -59.89
CA GLN A 48 21.78 -17.21 -59.49
C GLN A 48 21.64 -17.42 -57.98
N TYR A 49 21.98 -16.41 -57.16
CA TYR A 49 21.72 -16.46 -55.72
C TYR A 49 20.22 -16.51 -55.39
N LEU A 50 19.36 -15.77 -56.09
CA LEU A 50 17.90 -15.80 -55.86
C LEU A 50 17.28 -17.15 -56.24
N GLU A 51 17.74 -17.77 -57.33
CA GLU A 51 17.29 -19.08 -57.82
C GLU A 51 17.68 -20.19 -56.84
N LEU A 52 18.92 -20.18 -56.33
CA LEU A 52 19.39 -21.13 -55.30
C LEU A 52 18.79 -20.87 -53.90
N ASN A 53 18.20 -19.70 -53.67
CA ASN A 53 17.67 -19.28 -52.37
C ASN A 53 16.19 -18.81 -52.43
N THR A 54 15.39 -19.44 -53.30
CA THR A 54 13.94 -19.21 -53.44
C THR A 54 13.18 -19.19 -52.11
N ASN A 55 13.52 -20.10 -51.19
CA ASN A 55 12.88 -20.24 -49.88
C ASN A 55 13.18 -19.10 -48.86
N LEU A 56 14.10 -18.17 -49.16
CA LEU A 56 14.39 -17.05 -48.23
C LEU A 56 13.21 -16.07 -48.15
N LYS A 57 12.64 -15.92 -46.95
CA LYS A 57 11.57 -14.95 -46.66
C LYS A 57 12.04 -13.48 -46.71
N LYS A 58 13.34 -13.23 -46.69
CA LYS A 58 13.95 -11.88 -46.72
C LYS A 58 15.38 -11.94 -47.22
N ILE A 59 15.79 -10.98 -48.04
CA ILE A 59 17.15 -10.88 -48.61
C ILE A 59 18.00 -9.93 -47.78
N ASN A 60 19.25 -10.32 -47.50
CA ASN A 60 20.23 -9.50 -46.81
C ASN A 60 21.16 -8.79 -47.80
N THR A 61 20.87 -7.53 -48.17
CA THR A 61 21.71 -6.76 -49.10
C THR A 61 23.13 -6.50 -48.59
N SER A 62 23.39 -6.66 -47.29
CA SER A 62 24.75 -6.61 -46.73
C SER A 62 25.59 -7.86 -47.01
N GLU A 63 24.96 -8.95 -47.43
CA GLU A 63 25.56 -10.26 -47.62
C GLU A 63 25.85 -10.48 -49.10
N LEU A 64 24.83 -10.24 -49.94
CA LEU A 64 24.99 -10.09 -51.39
C LEU A 64 26.06 -9.05 -51.76
N SER A 65 26.16 -7.93 -51.04
CA SER A 65 27.21 -6.92 -51.29
C SER A 65 28.63 -7.43 -51.02
N LYS A 66 28.81 -8.38 -50.09
CA LYS A 66 30.11 -9.06 -49.88
C LYS A 66 30.38 -10.13 -50.94
N LEU A 67 29.33 -10.84 -51.36
CA LEU A 67 29.43 -11.92 -52.34
C LEU A 67 29.74 -11.39 -53.75
N VAL A 68 29.03 -10.35 -54.18
CA VAL A 68 29.05 -9.80 -55.55
C VAL A 68 30.12 -8.70 -55.70
N GLY A 69 30.75 -8.26 -54.61
CA GLY A 69 31.81 -7.23 -54.63
C GLY A 69 31.34 -5.79 -54.88
N VAL A 70 30.04 -5.55 -55.08
CA VAL A 70 29.47 -4.22 -55.33
C VAL A 70 28.80 -3.62 -54.10
N THR A 71 28.60 -2.30 -54.09
CA THR A 71 28.00 -1.60 -52.93
C THR A 71 26.58 -2.07 -52.63
N ARG A 72 26.16 -2.03 -51.36
CA ARG A 72 24.79 -2.39 -50.94
C ARG A 72 23.70 -1.61 -51.69
N GLN A 73 24.02 -0.38 -52.14
CA GLN A 73 23.13 0.45 -52.94
C GLN A 73 23.00 -0.09 -54.37
N ARG A 74 24.10 -0.50 -55.03
CA ARG A 74 24.04 -1.15 -56.34
C ARG A 74 23.35 -2.51 -56.27
N VAL A 75 23.56 -3.28 -55.20
CA VAL A 75 22.77 -4.51 -54.94
C VAL A 75 21.27 -4.21 -54.85
N SER A 76 20.87 -3.17 -54.10
CA SER A 76 19.45 -2.77 -54.00
C SER A 76 18.88 -2.39 -55.37
N GLN A 77 19.60 -1.57 -56.14
CA GLN A 77 19.20 -1.18 -57.49
C GLN A 77 19.03 -2.40 -58.41
N ILE A 78 19.98 -3.34 -58.42
CA ILE A 78 19.87 -4.55 -59.25
C ILE A 78 18.68 -5.41 -58.84
N LEU A 79 18.39 -5.53 -57.54
CA LEU A 79 17.20 -6.24 -57.06
C LEU A 79 15.91 -5.51 -57.45
N ASP A 80 15.87 -4.18 -57.41
CA ASP A 80 14.77 -3.36 -57.95
C ASP A 80 14.62 -3.51 -59.48
N GLU A 81 15.72 -3.53 -60.24
CA GLU A 81 15.76 -3.77 -61.70
C GLU A 81 15.27 -5.17 -62.11
N ILE A 82 15.27 -6.14 -61.18
CA ILE A 82 14.75 -7.52 -61.36
C ILE A 82 13.30 -7.63 -60.79
N GLY A 83 12.80 -6.60 -60.09
CA GLY A 83 11.48 -6.62 -59.44
C GLY A 83 11.44 -7.35 -58.09
N GLU A 84 12.59 -7.71 -57.52
CA GLU A 84 12.71 -8.49 -56.29
C GLU A 84 12.47 -7.64 -55.03
N ILE A 85 11.30 -7.80 -54.42
CA ILE A 85 10.85 -6.99 -53.26
C ILE A 85 11.30 -7.51 -51.88
N ARG A 86 11.76 -8.76 -51.75
CA ARG A 86 12.15 -9.39 -50.46
C ARG A 86 13.35 -8.72 -49.77
N HIS A 87 14.04 -7.83 -50.47
CA HIS A 87 15.13 -7.02 -49.92
C HIS A 87 14.66 -5.74 -49.21
N LYS A 88 13.41 -5.31 -49.48
CA LYS A 88 12.87 -4.03 -49.01
C LYS A 88 12.61 -4.05 -47.51
N ARG A 89 12.69 -2.87 -46.89
CA ARG A 89 12.40 -2.72 -45.45
C ARG A 89 10.89 -2.72 -45.26
N THR A 90 10.39 -3.71 -44.52
CA THR A 90 9.03 -3.70 -43.93
C THR A 90 8.77 -2.35 -43.25
N GLY A 91 7.57 -1.80 -43.47
CA GLY A 91 7.18 -0.47 -42.98
C GLY A 91 7.41 -0.28 -41.48
N HIS A 92 7.59 0.97 -41.06
CA HIS A 92 7.77 1.27 -39.64
C HIS A 92 6.48 0.99 -38.86
N VAL A 93 6.57 0.10 -37.86
CA VAL A 93 5.49 -0.08 -36.88
C VAL A 93 5.29 1.24 -36.15
N VAL A 94 4.22 1.94 -36.52
CA VAL A 94 3.75 3.15 -35.85
C VAL A 94 3.36 2.79 -34.42
N LYS A 95 3.76 3.62 -33.45
CA LYS A 95 3.27 3.54 -32.08
C LYS A 95 2.35 4.74 -31.83
N SER A 96 1.34 4.57 -30.99
CA SER A 96 0.54 5.67 -30.45
C SER A 96 1.09 6.14 -29.10
N CYS A 97 0.88 7.42 -28.78
CA CYS A 97 1.22 7.95 -27.46
C CYS A 97 0.21 7.43 -26.41
N PRO A 98 0.62 6.77 -25.31
CA PRO A 98 -0.29 6.13 -24.33
C PRO A 98 -1.07 7.11 -23.42
N ILE A 99 -1.19 8.37 -23.86
CA ILE A 99 -1.79 9.50 -23.12
C ILE A 99 -2.78 10.26 -24.02
N CYS A 100 -2.47 10.43 -25.31
CA CYS A 100 -3.27 11.22 -26.26
C CYS A 100 -3.36 10.61 -27.67
N GLU A 101 -2.94 9.35 -27.82
CA GLU A 101 -3.02 8.49 -29.01
C GLU A 101 -2.31 8.95 -30.31
N VAL A 102 -1.94 10.23 -30.42
CA VAL A 102 -1.03 10.81 -31.44
C VAL A 102 0.16 9.89 -31.71
N GLU A 103 0.44 9.69 -33.00
CA GLU A 103 1.53 8.83 -33.49
C GLU A 103 2.92 9.26 -33.01
N ILE A 104 3.77 8.28 -32.74
CA ILE A 104 5.15 8.44 -32.26
C ILE A 104 6.08 7.45 -32.95
N THR A 105 7.36 7.81 -33.06
CA THR A 105 8.37 6.94 -33.68
C THR A 105 8.55 5.65 -32.87
N LYS A 106 8.97 4.56 -33.53
CA LYS A 106 9.18 3.24 -32.91
C LYS A 106 10.06 3.23 -31.64
N ASN A 107 10.92 4.23 -31.45
CA ASN A 107 11.82 4.34 -30.28
C ASN A 107 11.25 5.27 -29.18
N ALA A 108 10.24 6.09 -29.48
CA ALA A 108 9.61 6.97 -28.51
C ALA A 108 8.66 6.20 -27.57
N SER A 109 8.51 6.72 -26.35
CA SER A 109 7.59 6.20 -25.32
C SER A 109 6.33 7.07 -25.14
N ALA A 110 6.38 8.32 -25.61
CA ALA A 110 5.28 9.29 -25.65
C ALA A 110 5.58 10.37 -26.72
N CYS A 111 4.59 11.16 -27.15
CA CYS A 111 4.78 12.21 -28.15
C CYS A 111 5.51 13.42 -27.55
N ARG A 112 5.99 14.37 -28.38
CA ARG A 112 6.83 15.51 -27.93
C ARG A 112 6.23 16.24 -26.71
N LYS A 113 4.93 16.59 -26.74
CA LYS A 113 4.22 17.24 -25.61
C LYS A 113 4.32 16.44 -24.29
N HIS A 114 4.29 15.11 -24.37
CA HIS A 114 4.36 14.18 -23.23
C HIS A 114 5.76 13.61 -22.95
N SER A 115 6.76 13.98 -23.75
CA SER A 115 8.14 13.50 -23.64
C SER A 115 9.02 14.38 -22.72
N HIS A 116 8.51 15.51 -22.25
CA HIS A 116 9.31 16.48 -21.51
C HIS A 116 9.53 16.08 -20.04
N LYS A 117 10.80 16.23 -19.59
CA LYS A 117 11.18 16.23 -18.19
C LYS A 117 10.55 17.43 -17.46
N LYS A 118 9.35 17.25 -16.92
CA LYS A 118 8.85 18.00 -15.77
C LYS A 118 8.29 16.97 -14.79
N ASP A 119 8.84 16.89 -13.58
CA ASP A 119 8.42 15.89 -12.59
C ASP A 119 6.95 16.03 -12.20
N ASN A 120 6.42 17.26 -12.23
CA ASN A 120 5.05 17.60 -11.88
C ASN A 120 4.04 16.82 -12.72
N ARG A 121 3.25 15.97 -12.05
CA ARG A 121 2.08 15.33 -12.65
C ARG A 121 0.91 16.32 -12.73
N VAL A 122 0.21 16.31 -13.86
CA VAL A 122 -0.87 17.23 -14.21
C VAL A 122 -2.19 16.47 -14.35
N GLU A 123 -3.30 17.10 -13.96
CA GLU A 123 -4.62 16.46 -14.00
C GLU A 123 -5.11 16.23 -15.43
N GLY A 124 -5.86 15.13 -15.65
CA GLY A 124 -6.27 14.67 -16.98
C GLY A 124 -5.24 13.81 -17.73
N TYR A 125 -3.99 13.72 -17.27
CA TYR A 125 -2.94 12.92 -17.89
C TYR A 125 -2.83 11.52 -17.26
N LYS A 126 -2.53 10.51 -18.09
CA LYS A 126 -2.33 9.12 -17.66
C LYS A 126 -0.85 8.84 -17.37
N TYR A 127 -0.54 8.34 -16.17
CA TYR A 127 0.81 8.04 -15.71
C TYR A 127 1.03 6.55 -15.46
N ARG A 128 2.21 6.03 -15.82
CA ARG A 128 2.57 4.63 -15.55
C ARG A 128 2.82 4.41 -14.05
N CYS A 129 2.17 3.41 -13.46
CA CYS A 129 2.47 2.91 -12.12
C CYS A 129 3.74 2.04 -12.16
N LYS A 130 4.77 2.34 -11.35
CA LYS A 130 6.04 1.58 -11.31
C LYS A 130 5.94 0.14 -10.76
N THR A 131 4.81 -0.27 -10.18
CA THR A 131 4.62 -1.63 -9.64
C THR A 131 3.83 -2.54 -10.56
N CYS A 132 2.72 -2.08 -11.14
CA CYS A 132 1.89 -2.89 -12.04
C CYS A 132 2.05 -2.54 -13.52
N ASN A 133 2.92 -1.58 -13.86
CA ASN A 133 3.23 -1.09 -15.21
C ASN A 133 2.06 -0.59 -16.08
N LYS A 134 0.82 -0.60 -15.58
CA LYS A 134 -0.36 -0.01 -16.21
C LYS A 134 -0.34 1.53 -16.13
N PHE A 135 -0.88 2.18 -17.16
CA PHE A 135 -1.17 3.61 -17.16
C PHE A 135 -2.48 3.90 -16.43
N LYS A 136 -2.53 4.98 -15.65
CA LYS A 136 -3.60 5.33 -14.71
C LYS A 136 -3.77 6.84 -14.58
N ASN A 137 -4.97 7.33 -14.30
CA ASN A 137 -5.24 8.77 -14.15
C ASN A 137 -4.53 9.33 -12.89
N LEU A 138 -4.30 10.65 -12.83
CA LEU A 138 -3.59 11.25 -11.68
C LEU A 138 -4.31 11.04 -10.35
N SER A 139 -5.64 11.13 -10.34
CA SER A 139 -6.51 10.78 -9.21
C SER A 139 -6.30 9.36 -8.64
N GLU A 140 -5.72 8.43 -9.42
CA GLU A 140 -5.37 7.08 -8.96
C GLU A 140 -4.02 6.99 -8.23
N PHE A 141 -3.34 8.12 -7.97
CA PHE A 141 -2.10 8.20 -7.22
C PHE A 141 -2.26 9.11 -6.00
N THR A 142 -1.73 8.70 -4.84
CA THR A 142 -1.79 9.54 -3.64
C THR A 142 -0.78 10.68 -3.73
N ARG A 143 -1.18 11.90 -3.36
CA ARG A 143 -0.26 13.03 -3.11
C ARG A 143 0.79 12.64 -2.07
N SER A 144 2.05 13.03 -2.29
CA SER A 144 3.19 12.60 -1.46
C SER A 144 4.27 13.70 -1.43
N LYS A 145 4.44 14.35 -0.27
CA LYS A 145 5.45 15.42 -0.04
C LYS A 145 6.91 14.94 -0.19
N ARG A 146 7.15 13.63 -0.37
CA ARG A 146 8.50 13.04 -0.55
C ARG A 146 8.85 12.75 -2.02
N SER A 147 7.90 12.87 -2.94
CA SER A 147 8.17 12.66 -4.36
C SER A 147 8.42 14.01 -5.03
N PRO A 148 9.45 14.16 -5.88
CA PRO A 148 9.62 15.34 -6.72
C PRO A 148 8.38 15.66 -7.55
N SER A 149 7.64 14.63 -7.97
CA SER A 149 6.40 14.76 -8.74
C SER A 149 5.17 15.22 -7.95
N GLY A 150 5.28 15.37 -6.62
CA GLY A 150 4.16 15.65 -5.71
C GLY A 150 3.22 14.46 -5.44
N TYR A 151 3.40 13.31 -6.10
CA TYR A 151 2.56 12.11 -5.96
C TYR A 151 3.40 10.82 -5.85
N GLU A 152 2.82 9.74 -5.31
CA GLU A 152 3.48 8.43 -5.35
C GLU A 152 3.72 7.94 -6.79
N HIS A 153 4.79 7.16 -6.97
CA HIS A 153 5.05 6.41 -8.21
C HIS A 153 4.21 5.12 -8.33
N ARG A 154 3.43 4.79 -7.29
CA ARG A 154 2.53 3.65 -7.19
C ARG A 154 1.09 4.13 -7.10
N CYS A 155 0.20 3.49 -7.86
CA CYS A 155 -1.23 3.76 -7.77
C CYS A 155 -1.83 3.31 -6.43
N LEU A 156 -3.03 3.79 -6.11
CA LEU A 156 -3.75 3.53 -4.86
C LEU A 156 -3.85 2.04 -4.53
N ILE A 157 -4.10 1.18 -5.52
CA ILE A 157 -4.20 -0.29 -5.35
C ILE A 157 -2.86 -0.85 -4.86
N CYS A 158 -1.80 -0.73 -5.67
CA CYS A 158 -0.48 -1.24 -5.32
C CYS A 158 0.09 -0.62 -4.03
N ARG A 159 -0.28 0.62 -3.69
CA ARG A 159 0.04 1.25 -2.40
C ARG A 159 -0.70 0.57 -1.24
N SER A 160 -1.98 0.24 -1.42
CA SER A 160 -2.82 -0.43 -0.41
C SER A 160 -2.29 -1.83 -0.11
N ASP A 161 -1.92 -2.60 -1.15
CA ASP A 161 -1.39 -3.95 -0.98
C ASP A 161 0.01 -3.95 -0.37
N TRP A 162 0.91 -3.07 -0.85
CA TRP A 162 2.21 -2.85 -0.20
C TRP A 162 2.06 -2.46 1.28
N GLN A 163 1.10 -1.61 1.62
CA GLN A 163 0.84 -1.22 3.01
C GLN A 163 0.27 -2.38 3.85
N ARG A 164 -0.59 -3.21 3.26
CA ARG A 164 -1.16 -4.42 3.86
C ARG A 164 -0.04 -5.40 4.24
N ASP A 165 0.90 -5.63 3.33
CA ASP A 165 2.00 -6.58 3.55
C ASP A 165 3.08 -6.02 4.46
N TYR A 166 3.44 -4.74 4.34
CA TYR A 166 4.30 -4.05 5.30
C TYR A 166 3.76 -4.19 6.73
N ASN A 167 2.45 -4.06 6.92
CA ASN A 167 1.80 -4.18 8.24
C ASN A 167 1.85 -5.61 8.82
N LYS A 168 2.05 -6.67 8.01
CA LYS A 168 2.27 -8.05 8.49
C LYS A 168 3.68 -8.23 9.07
N THR A 169 4.68 -7.54 8.49
CA THR A 169 6.09 -7.66 8.90
C THR A 169 6.29 -7.34 10.39
N ARG A 170 7.34 -7.92 10.99
CA ARG A 170 7.73 -7.63 12.39
C ARG A 170 7.88 -6.12 12.62
N HIS A 171 8.67 -5.45 11.79
CA HIS A 171 8.92 -4.01 11.88
C HIS A 171 7.64 -3.16 11.70
N GLY A 172 6.75 -3.54 10.78
CA GLY A 172 5.45 -2.88 10.61
C GLY A 172 4.57 -2.98 11.85
N ARG A 173 4.50 -4.17 12.47
CA ARG A 173 3.77 -4.40 13.73
C ARG A 173 4.38 -3.63 14.90
N GLU A 174 5.70 -3.63 15.06
CA GLU A 174 6.41 -2.87 16.10
C GLU A 174 6.18 -1.35 15.95
N LYS A 175 6.28 -0.82 14.73
CA LYS A 175 6.02 0.58 14.41
C LYS A 175 4.57 0.98 14.68
N HIS A 176 3.61 0.14 14.30
CA HIS A 176 2.20 0.34 14.63
C HIS A 176 1.97 0.35 16.16
N LYS A 177 2.55 -0.61 16.90
CA LYS A 177 2.49 -0.67 18.37
C LYS A 177 3.07 0.60 19.02
N LYS A 178 4.17 1.16 18.51
CA LYS A 178 4.77 2.42 18.98
C LYS A 178 3.84 3.62 18.74
N ILE A 179 3.25 3.74 17.55
CA ILE A 179 2.30 4.81 17.20
C ILE A 179 1.03 4.73 18.06
N VAL A 180 0.46 3.53 18.21
CA VAL A 180 -0.74 3.31 19.04
C VAL A 180 -0.46 3.61 20.51
N LYS A 181 0.70 3.20 21.06
CA LYS A 181 1.10 3.57 22.44
C LYS A 181 1.22 5.09 22.61
N ALA A 182 1.84 5.79 21.65
CA ALA A 182 1.95 7.24 21.71
C ALA A 182 0.58 7.96 21.64
N LEU A 183 -0.33 7.49 20.77
CA LEU A 183 -1.69 8.03 20.67
C LEU A 183 -2.49 7.80 21.96
N ILE A 184 -2.40 6.60 22.54
CA ILE A 184 -3.04 6.24 23.82
C ILE A 184 -2.52 7.11 24.97
N ASN A 185 -1.21 7.36 25.02
CA ASN A 185 -0.61 8.19 26.06
C ASN A 185 -0.97 9.68 25.90
N LYS A 186 -1.14 10.16 24.66
CA LYS A 186 -1.59 11.54 24.39
C LYS A 186 -3.09 11.73 24.64
N HIS A 187 -3.90 10.69 24.42
CA HIS A 187 -5.36 10.75 24.47
C HIS A 187 -5.99 9.65 25.36
N PRO A 188 -5.72 9.64 26.69
CA PRO A 188 -6.27 8.66 27.61
C PRO A 188 -7.79 8.75 27.77
N GLU A 189 -8.39 9.91 27.54
CA GLU A 189 -9.85 10.15 27.49
C GLU A 189 -10.53 9.27 26.44
N ARG A 190 -9.96 9.23 25.22
CA ARG A 190 -10.56 8.51 24.10
C ARG A 190 -10.50 7.01 24.35
N ARG A 191 -9.39 6.53 24.93
CA ARG A 191 -9.25 5.13 25.35
C ARG A 191 -10.22 4.77 26.47
N ARG A 192 -10.45 5.65 27.47
CA ARG A 192 -11.48 5.47 28.50
C ARG A 192 -12.88 5.31 27.86
N ALA A 193 -13.23 6.18 26.92
CA ALA A 193 -14.53 6.18 26.26
C ALA A 193 -14.75 4.96 25.36
N TYR A 194 -13.84 4.68 24.41
CA TYR A 194 -13.92 3.49 23.55
C TYR A 194 -13.97 2.18 24.36
N TYR A 195 -13.32 2.11 25.53
CA TYR A 195 -13.40 0.95 26.42
C TYR A 195 -14.76 0.84 27.13
N LYS A 196 -15.36 1.96 27.58
CA LYS A 196 -16.72 1.97 28.14
C LYS A 196 -17.76 1.56 27.09
N VAL A 197 -17.67 2.05 25.85
CA VAL A 197 -18.51 1.58 24.71
C VAL A 197 -18.32 0.09 24.47
N PHE A 198 -17.08 -0.39 24.35
CA PHE A 198 -16.79 -1.81 24.14
C PHE A 198 -17.38 -2.69 25.24
N LYS A 199 -17.24 -2.28 26.51
CA LYS A 199 -17.83 -3.00 27.64
C LYS A 199 -19.36 -2.98 27.58
N ALA A 200 -19.99 -1.84 27.35
CA ALA A 200 -21.45 -1.75 27.28
C ALA A 200 -22.04 -2.62 26.13
N ILE A 201 -21.35 -2.74 24.99
CA ILE A 201 -21.74 -3.66 23.92
C ILE A 201 -21.56 -5.12 24.34
N LYS A 202 -20.44 -5.45 25.01
CA LYS A 202 -20.17 -6.83 25.48
C LYS A 202 -21.15 -7.28 26.55
N ASP A 203 -21.54 -6.38 27.43
CA ASP A 203 -22.42 -6.62 28.58
C ASP A 203 -23.91 -6.43 28.21
N GLY A 204 -24.25 -6.30 26.93
CA GLY A 204 -25.62 -6.19 26.40
C GLY A 204 -26.31 -4.82 26.57
N VAL A 205 -25.78 -3.96 27.45
CA VAL A 205 -26.32 -2.62 27.79
C VAL A 205 -26.42 -1.67 26.58
N LEU A 206 -25.59 -1.85 25.55
CA LEU A 206 -25.52 -0.97 24.37
C LEU A 206 -25.57 -1.76 23.06
N ILE A 207 -26.74 -1.78 22.43
CA ILE A 207 -26.97 -2.47 21.15
C ILE A 207 -26.42 -1.62 19.99
N ARG A 208 -25.72 -2.26 19.03
CA ARG A 208 -25.24 -1.61 17.81
C ARG A 208 -26.41 -1.26 16.88
N GLN A 209 -26.47 -0.01 16.44
CA GLN A 209 -27.47 0.44 15.46
C GLN A 209 -26.89 0.56 14.04
N PRO A 210 -27.74 0.50 12.99
CA PRO A 210 -27.37 0.91 11.64
C PRO A 210 -27.02 2.39 11.54
N CYS A 211 -26.50 2.82 10.39
CA CYS A 211 -26.03 4.19 10.21
C CYS A 211 -27.18 5.21 10.22
N GLU A 212 -27.20 6.15 11.16
CA GLU A 212 -28.21 7.22 11.29
C GLU A 212 -28.52 7.94 9.95
N VAL A 213 -27.48 8.14 9.14
CA VAL A 213 -27.55 8.93 7.89
C VAL A 213 -27.87 8.08 6.65
N CYS A 214 -27.69 6.76 6.67
CA CYS A 214 -27.80 5.93 5.45
C CYS A 214 -28.13 4.45 5.67
N ALA A 215 -28.71 4.08 6.82
CA ALA A 215 -29.14 2.73 7.23
C ALA A 215 -28.10 1.59 7.13
N THR A 216 -26.87 1.87 6.70
CA THR A 216 -25.83 0.86 6.48
C THR A 216 -25.47 0.16 7.80
N PRO A 217 -25.56 -1.19 7.91
CA PRO A 217 -25.37 -1.90 9.19
C PRO A 217 -23.92 -1.92 9.69
N LYS A 218 -22.96 -1.55 8.82
CA LYS A 218 -21.52 -1.52 9.15
C LYS A 218 -21.10 -0.17 9.76
N THR A 219 -21.54 0.06 11.00
CA THR A 219 -21.31 1.30 11.77
C THR A 219 -20.06 1.28 12.66
N GLN A 220 -19.73 2.46 13.16
CA GLN A 220 -18.74 2.72 14.21
C GLN A 220 -19.35 3.68 15.23
N ALA A 221 -18.92 3.57 16.49
CA ALA A 221 -19.31 4.46 17.57
C ALA A 221 -18.51 5.77 17.51
N ILE A 222 -19.13 6.82 16.98
CA ILE A 222 -18.55 8.16 16.89
C ILE A 222 -18.90 8.92 18.16
N HIS A 223 -17.90 9.49 18.82
CA HIS A 223 -18.07 10.29 20.04
C HIS A 223 -18.05 11.77 19.66
N THR A 224 -19.15 12.47 19.92
CA THR A 224 -19.20 13.94 19.86
C THR A 224 -18.52 14.55 21.09
N ASP A 225 -18.70 13.92 22.25
CA ASP A 225 -18.11 14.29 23.54
C ASP A 225 -17.48 13.06 24.21
N TYR A 226 -16.20 13.14 24.57
CA TYR A 226 -15.47 12.05 25.25
C TYR A 226 -15.71 12.01 26.78
N THR A 227 -16.33 13.04 27.37
CA THR A 227 -16.77 13.04 28.79
C THR A 227 -18.05 12.22 28.98
N GLN A 228 -18.85 12.06 27.92
CA GLN A 228 -20.10 11.28 27.89
C GLN A 228 -19.92 9.97 27.10
N PRO A 229 -19.19 8.98 27.62
CA PRO A 229 -18.65 7.84 26.87
C PRO A 229 -19.68 6.82 26.37
N LEU A 230 -20.96 6.99 26.67
CA LEU A 230 -22.06 6.19 26.10
C LEU A 230 -23.02 7.03 25.24
N ASN A 231 -22.85 8.37 25.21
CA ASN A 231 -23.52 9.27 24.28
C ASN A 231 -22.73 9.24 22.96
N ILE A 232 -23.08 8.28 22.11
CA ILE A 232 -22.39 8.00 20.86
C ILE A 232 -23.36 8.00 19.68
N ARG A 233 -22.84 8.35 18.52
CA ARG A 233 -23.54 8.27 17.24
C ARG A 233 -23.11 7.03 16.45
N TRP A 234 -24.06 6.38 15.80
CA TRP A 234 -23.83 5.19 14.99
C TRP A 234 -23.72 5.58 13.51
N LEU A 235 -22.49 5.70 13.02
CA LEU A 235 -22.21 6.14 11.66
C LEU A 235 -21.34 5.14 10.90
N CYS A 236 -21.62 4.94 9.60
CA CYS A 236 -20.71 4.21 8.73
C CYS A 236 -19.47 5.06 8.41
N ARG A 237 -18.37 4.41 7.99
CA ARG A 237 -17.08 5.10 7.74
C ARG A 237 -17.17 6.28 6.76
N LEU A 238 -18.07 6.22 5.77
CA LEU A 238 -18.25 7.31 4.80
C LEU A 238 -18.98 8.49 5.43
N CYS A 239 -20.11 8.26 6.11
CA CYS A 239 -20.83 9.30 6.84
C CYS A 239 -19.95 9.94 7.92
N ALA A 240 -19.28 9.14 8.75
CA ALA A 240 -18.34 9.63 9.77
C ALA A 240 -17.13 10.42 9.22
N SER A 241 -16.83 10.31 7.91
CA SER A 241 -15.79 11.13 7.24
C SER A 241 -16.32 12.43 6.63
N ARG A 242 -17.65 12.59 6.59
CA ARG A 242 -18.38 13.80 6.16
C ARG A 242 -19.06 14.51 7.33
N ASP A 243 -19.14 13.85 8.49
CA ASP A 243 -19.78 14.32 9.70
C ASP A 243 -19.01 15.52 10.27
N GLY A 244 -19.52 16.73 10.02
CA GLY A 244 -18.88 17.99 10.41
C GLY A 244 -18.98 18.32 11.90
N THR A 245 -19.44 17.39 12.75
CA THR A 245 -19.59 17.63 14.19
C THR A 245 -18.23 17.92 14.83
N ASN A 246 -18.04 19.16 15.27
CA ASN A 246 -16.85 19.52 16.03
C ASN A 246 -16.80 18.70 17.32
N THR A 247 -15.70 17.96 17.53
CA THR A 247 -15.55 17.15 18.75
C THR A 247 -15.34 18.08 19.94
N VAL A 248 -16.15 17.94 20.98
CA VAL A 248 -15.99 18.70 22.23
C VAL A 248 -14.57 18.47 22.76
N VAL A 249 -13.86 19.57 23.05
CA VAL A 249 -12.51 19.51 23.62
C VAL A 249 -12.63 18.96 25.04
N TYR A 250 -12.16 17.72 25.22
CA TYR A 250 -12.13 17.09 26.54
C TYR A 250 -11.24 17.91 27.49
N VAL A 251 -11.89 18.52 28.49
CA VAL A 251 -11.21 19.09 29.66
C VAL A 251 -11.01 17.95 30.66
N PRO A 252 -9.77 17.61 31.05
CA PRO A 252 -9.54 16.58 32.05
C PRO A 252 -10.04 17.01 33.43
N ASP A 253 -10.67 16.10 34.16
CA ASP A 253 -10.74 16.19 35.62
C ASP A 253 -9.30 16.13 36.13
N GLN A 254 -8.76 17.30 36.50
CA GLN A 254 -7.36 17.45 36.88
C GLN A 254 -7.00 16.58 38.09
N LEU A 255 -7.95 16.38 39.01
CA LEU A 255 -7.75 15.56 40.20
C LEU A 255 -7.81 14.06 39.85
N GLU A 256 -8.75 13.64 39.00
CA GLU A 256 -8.79 12.25 38.51
C GLU A 256 -7.51 11.89 37.75
N ASP A 257 -7.04 12.75 36.85
CA ASP A 257 -5.84 12.50 36.05
C ASP A 257 -4.54 12.61 36.87
N GLN A 258 -4.47 13.47 37.90
CA GLN A 258 -3.38 13.48 38.88
C GLN A 258 -3.36 12.20 39.71
N TYR A 259 -4.50 11.78 40.26
CA TYR A 259 -4.63 10.57 41.07
C TYR A 259 -4.28 9.32 40.27
N ARG A 260 -4.78 9.20 39.02
CA ARG A 260 -4.41 8.12 38.09
C ARG A 260 -2.90 8.07 37.83
N LYS A 261 -2.25 9.21 37.59
CA LYS A 261 -0.79 9.27 37.39
C LYS A 261 -0.05 8.79 38.64
N TYR A 262 -0.41 9.31 39.82
CA TYR A 262 0.22 8.94 41.08
C TYR A 262 0.10 7.45 41.38
N ILE A 263 -1.10 6.88 41.32
CA ILE A 263 -1.32 5.44 41.58
C ILE A 263 -0.61 4.57 40.54
N ASN A 264 -0.63 4.94 39.25
CA ASN A 264 0.03 4.17 38.19
C ASN A 264 1.58 4.28 38.20
N SER A 265 2.16 5.21 38.98
CA SER A 265 3.60 5.27 39.24
C SER A 265 4.00 4.46 40.47
N ASN A 266 3.16 4.45 41.52
CA ASN A 266 3.40 3.68 42.75
C ASN A 266 2.99 2.21 42.65
N GLN A 267 2.27 1.84 41.59
CA GLN A 267 1.87 0.46 41.30
C GLN A 267 2.18 0.13 39.85
N ASN A 268 2.93 -0.95 39.62
CA ASN A 268 3.27 -1.51 38.30
C ASN A 268 2.04 -2.11 37.55
N SER A 269 0.83 -1.62 37.84
CA SER A 269 -0.45 -2.08 37.28
C SER A 269 -1.33 -0.89 36.91
N SER A 270 -1.26 -0.47 35.64
CA SER A 270 -2.06 0.63 35.08
C SER A 270 -3.60 0.45 35.14
N ASN A 271 -4.07 -0.71 35.61
CA ASN A 271 -5.50 -1.02 35.78
C ASN A 271 -6.03 -0.72 37.19
N ILE A 272 -5.18 -0.61 38.22
CA ILE A 272 -5.65 -0.58 39.62
C ILE A 272 -6.37 0.73 39.97
N SER A 273 -5.81 1.87 39.56
CA SER A 273 -6.49 3.17 39.62
C SER A 273 -7.83 3.17 38.88
N GLY A 274 -7.91 2.47 37.74
CA GLY A 274 -9.15 2.26 36.99
C GLY A 274 -10.22 1.52 37.78
N LYS A 275 -9.84 0.45 38.51
CA LYS A 275 -10.77 -0.31 39.37
C LYS A 275 -11.28 0.52 40.54
N TRP A 276 -10.38 1.16 41.29
CA TRP A 276 -10.77 1.93 42.48
C TRP A 276 -11.67 3.11 42.14
N ILE A 277 -11.34 3.89 41.11
CA ILE A 277 -12.19 5.00 40.65
C ILE A 277 -13.56 4.48 40.20
N ALA A 278 -13.64 3.35 39.49
CA ALA A 278 -14.92 2.77 39.09
C ALA A 278 -15.76 2.25 40.28
N ALA A 279 -15.13 1.72 41.33
CA ALA A 279 -15.82 1.29 42.56
C ALA A 279 -16.40 2.49 43.31
N ILE A 280 -15.60 3.55 43.50
CA ILE A 280 -15.99 4.81 44.14
C ILE A 280 -17.11 5.50 43.34
N GLN A 281 -16.98 5.62 42.02
CA GLN A 281 -17.99 6.20 41.14
C GLN A 281 -19.32 5.43 41.18
N LYS A 282 -19.27 4.08 41.25
CA LYS A 282 -20.46 3.24 41.42
C LYS A 282 -21.12 3.46 42.79
N TYR A 283 -20.34 3.46 43.87
CA TYR A 283 -20.85 3.57 45.24
C TYR A 283 -21.52 4.92 45.51
N TYR A 284 -20.91 6.04 45.08
CA TYR A 284 -21.48 7.38 45.26
C TYR A 284 -22.44 7.83 44.14
N GLY A 285 -22.71 6.99 43.14
CA GLY A 285 -23.57 7.32 42.00
C GLY A 285 -23.11 8.52 41.17
N LYS A 286 -21.80 8.81 41.11
CA LYS A 286 -21.23 10.03 40.51
C LYS A 286 -20.13 9.71 39.50
N ASN A 287 -20.10 10.48 38.40
CA ASN A 287 -19.17 10.29 37.28
C ASN A 287 -17.85 11.09 37.39
N THR A 288 -17.69 11.95 38.41
CA THR A 288 -16.51 12.80 38.64
C THR A 288 -15.85 12.49 39.98
N LEU A 289 -14.55 12.78 40.12
CA LEU A 289 -13.76 12.38 41.30
C LEU A 289 -13.28 13.62 42.07
N SER A 290 -14.10 14.12 43.00
CA SER A 290 -13.73 15.28 43.84
C SER A 290 -12.88 14.89 45.06
N LYS A 291 -12.15 15.85 45.63
CA LYS A 291 -11.35 15.66 46.86
C LYS A 291 -12.21 15.15 48.02
N LYS A 292 -13.43 15.68 48.17
CA LYS A 292 -14.42 15.21 49.16
C LYS A 292 -14.83 13.75 48.93
N ILE A 293 -15.04 13.32 47.68
CA ILE A 293 -15.35 11.92 47.36
C ILE A 293 -14.18 10.99 47.74
N LEU A 294 -12.92 11.38 47.47
CA LEU A 294 -11.73 10.62 47.86
C LEU A 294 -11.55 10.52 49.39
N THR A 295 -11.78 11.61 50.12
CA THR A 295 -11.74 11.59 51.60
C THR A 295 -12.85 10.72 52.19
N ASN A 296 -14.08 10.83 51.69
CA ASN A 296 -15.20 10.02 52.17
C ASN A 296 -14.99 8.51 51.88
N SER A 297 -14.41 8.15 50.72
CA SER A 297 -14.08 6.75 50.42
C SER A 297 -12.90 6.19 51.22
N LEU A 298 -12.08 7.03 51.88
CA LEU A 298 -11.12 6.60 52.89
C LEU A 298 -11.77 6.32 54.26
N GLN A 299 -12.89 6.98 54.57
CA GLN A 299 -13.66 6.71 55.79
C GLN A 299 -14.59 5.48 55.65
N GLN A 300 -14.89 5.06 54.42
CA GLN A 300 -15.86 4.00 54.12
C GLN A 300 -15.25 2.83 53.31
N VAL A 301 -13.93 2.59 53.42
CA VAL A 301 -13.19 1.60 52.62
C VAL A 301 -13.84 0.22 52.63
N GLU A 302 -14.22 -0.26 53.81
CA GLU A 302 -14.82 -1.58 54.04
C GLU A 302 -16.21 -1.73 53.36
N ASN A 303 -16.93 -0.61 53.20
CA ASN A 303 -18.24 -0.56 52.56
C ASN A 303 -18.17 -0.46 51.03
N ILE A 304 -16.98 -0.31 50.43
CA ILE A 304 -16.81 -0.11 48.97
C ILE A 304 -16.08 -1.32 48.37
N PRO A 305 -16.79 -2.28 47.75
CA PRO A 305 -16.21 -3.53 47.27
C PRO A 305 -15.04 -3.33 46.29
N GLY A 306 -13.87 -3.88 46.64
CA GLY A 306 -12.64 -3.78 45.84
C GLY A 306 -11.70 -2.64 46.24
N LEU A 307 -12.03 -1.87 47.27
CA LEU A 307 -11.05 -1.11 48.04
C LEU A 307 -10.48 -1.99 49.19
N GLY A 308 -9.44 -1.50 49.89
CA GLY A 308 -8.75 -2.20 50.96
C GLY A 308 -7.46 -1.49 51.36
N ALA A 309 -6.64 -2.08 52.25
CA ALA A 309 -5.46 -1.42 52.83
C ALA A 309 -4.54 -0.70 51.82
N GLN A 310 -4.27 -1.32 50.67
CA GLN A 310 -3.45 -0.74 49.59
C GLN A 310 -4.05 0.54 48.98
N TYR A 311 -5.39 0.61 48.86
CA TYR A 311 -6.09 1.84 48.48
C TYR A 311 -5.95 2.89 49.57
N SER A 312 -6.12 2.50 50.84
CA SER A 312 -6.06 3.39 51.99
C SER A 312 -4.70 4.09 52.10
N THR A 313 -3.61 3.33 52.04
CA THR A 313 -2.24 3.87 52.11
C THR A 313 -1.96 4.85 50.98
N LEU A 314 -2.13 4.42 49.71
CA LEU A 314 -1.74 5.25 48.57
C LEU A 314 -2.64 6.48 48.39
N THR A 315 -3.94 6.38 48.70
CA THR A 315 -4.85 7.52 48.57
C THR A 315 -4.64 8.54 49.68
N THR A 316 -4.32 8.10 50.90
CA THR A 316 -3.91 9.01 51.99
C THR A 316 -2.62 9.75 51.63
N GLN A 317 -1.60 9.03 51.13
CA GLN A 317 -0.36 9.65 50.66
C GLN A 317 -0.59 10.66 49.53
N PHE A 318 -1.46 10.33 48.55
CA PHE A 318 -1.84 11.26 47.48
C PHE A 318 -2.53 12.53 48.01
N LEU A 319 -3.49 12.42 48.93
CA LEU A 319 -4.19 13.58 49.47
C LEU A 319 -3.23 14.49 50.26
N ASN A 320 -2.32 13.92 51.05
CA ASN A 320 -1.32 14.65 51.83
C ASN A 320 -0.30 15.38 50.93
N GLN A 321 0.11 14.78 49.80
CA GLN A 321 0.98 15.43 48.83
C GLN A 321 0.31 16.59 48.05
N ASN A 322 -1.02 16.66 48.06
CA ASN A 322 -1.78 17.74 47.42
C ASN A 322 -2.28 18.81 48.40
N THR A 323 -2.19 18.61 49.72
CA THR A 323 -2.41 19.70 50.70
C THR A 323 -1.18 20.58 50.87
N GLN A 324 0.03 20.00 50.83
CA GLN A 324 1.30 20.76 50.92
C GLN A 324 1.69 21.55 49.65
N LYS A 325 0.78 21.68 48.67
CA LYS A 325 0.99 22.46 47.44
C LYS A 325 -0.06 23.56 47.23
N THR A 326 -0.87 23.82 48.25
CA THR A 326 -1.97 24.79 48.24
C THR A 326 -2.00 25.61 49.54
N GLY A 327 -0.83 25.85 50.11
CA GLY A 327 -0.55 26.68 51.28
C GLY A 327 0.82 27.31 51.11
#